data_AF-A0A7Y5CWJ9-F1
#
_entry.id   AF-A0A7Y5CWJ9-F1
#
_cell.length_a   1.000
_cell.length_b   1.000
_cell.length_c   1.000
_cell.angle_alpha   90.00
_cell.angle_beta   90.00
_cell.angle_gamma   90.00
#
_symmetry.space_group_name_H-M   'P 1'
#
loop_
_entity.id
_entity.type
_entity.pdbx_description
1 polymer ?
#
loop_
_entity_poly.entity_id
_entity_poly.type
_entity_poly.pdbx_seq_one_letter_code
_entity_poly.pdbx_strand_id
1 'polypeptide(L)'
;MLSVERFDGSIWEPACGEGAIANVLVDAGHKVVATDLVEYGFGISGIDFLKELRPRAKHIVTNPPYGSGLADAFAEKALGFAAETGGSVAMLLNMASLSHRRRTAWWKAKPPARLYAIDDIVCWPSHRYGPAPEYFTKHRYIWAVWTPNHRGPSAFWWLSGAEFRAAQSSHNNNKKRRIT
;
A
#
# COMPACT_ATOMS: atom_id res chain seq x y z
N MET A 1 2.97 8.24 2.96
CA MET A 1 1.51 8.09 2.69
C MET A 1 0.70 8.58 3.89
N LEU A 2 0.85 8.01 5.09
CA LEU A 2 0.11 8.45 6.29
C LEU A 2 0.36 9.90 6.74
N SER A 3 1.43 10.54 6.27
CA SER A 3 1.66 11.98 6.48
C SER A 3 0.63 12.87 5.77
N VAL A 4 0.04 12.40 4.67
CA VAL A 4 -0.85 13.18 3.79
C VAL A 4 -2.25 12.58 3.63
N GLU A 5 -2.44 11.31 4.00
CA GLU A 5 -3.75 10.63 3.96
C GLU A 5 -4.28 10.35 5.37
N ARG A 6 -5.60 10.18 5.47
CA ARG A 6 -6.29 9.76 6.68
C ARG A 6 -7.25 8.63 6.35
N PHE A 7 -7.32 7.63 7.23
CA PHE A 7 -8.25 6.51 7.13
C PHE A 7 -9.10 6.47 8.39
N ASP A 8 -10.41 6.54 8.21
CA ASP A 8 -11.39 6.55 9.29
C ASP A 8 -11.98 5.15 9.48
N GLY A 9 -11.32 4.35 10.33
CA GLY A 9 -11.77 3.00 10.66
C GLY A 9 -10.67 1.95 10.51
N SER A 10 -11.07 0.71 10.34
CA SER A 10 -10.15 -0.41 10.18
C SER A 10 -9.58 -0.49 8.77
N ILE A 11 -8.37 -1.04 8.67
CA ILE A 11 -7.63 -1.21 7.42
C ILE A 11 -7.34 -2.70 7.22
N TRP A 12 -7.50 -3.19 5.99
CA TRP A 12 -7.07 -4.52 5.58
C TRP A 12 -5.82 -4.40 4.71
N GLU A 13 -4.75 -5.08 5.11
CA GLU A 13 -3.59 -5.36 4.26
C GLU A 13 -3.65 -6.82 3.77
N PRO A 14 -4.15 -7.09 2.56
CA PRO A 14 -4.40 -8.46 2.07
C PRO A 14 -3.20 -9.20 1.46
N ALA A 15 -2.02 -8.58 1.41
CA ALA A 15 -0.77 -9.20 0.96
C ALA A 15 0.36 -8.74 1.89
N CYS A 16 0.22 -9.04 3.17
CA CYS A 16 1.03 -8.40 4.20
C CYS A 16 2.49 -8.83 4.25
N GLY A 17 2.84 -9.98 3.65
CA GLY A 17 4.17 -10.55 3.80
C GLY A 17 4.56 -10.62 5.28
N GLU A 18 5.73 -10.09 5.62
CA GLU A 18 6.27 -10.03 6.98
C GLU A 18 5.80 -8.77 7.76
N GLY A 19 4.78 -8.06 7.27
CA GLY A 19 4.11 -6.96 7.97
C GLY A 19 4.74 -5.58 7.76
N ALA A 20 5.48 -5.36 6.67
CA ALA A 20 6.19 -4.09 6.43
C ALA A 20 5.26 -2.85 6.41
N ILE A 21 4.06 -2.98 5.84
CA ILE A 21 3.07 -1.89 5.83
C ILE A 21 2.15 -1.98 7.05
N ALA A 22 1.66 -3.17 7.44
CA ALA A 22 0.80 -3.36 8.60
C ALA A 22 1.40 -2.80 9.88
N ASN A 23 2.68 -3.07 10.16
CA ASN A 23 3.32 -2.57 11.38
C ASN A 23 3.30 -1.03 11.41
N VAL A 24 3.60 -0.37 10.28
CA VAL A 24 3.54 1.09 10.19
C VAL A 24 2.12 1.62 10.39
N LEU A 25 1.10 0.92 9.89
CA LEU A 25 -0.30 1.28 10.09
C LEU A 25 -0.73 1.10 11.55
N VAL A 26 -0.32 0.01 12.20
CA VAL A 26 -0.58 -0.27 13.62
C VAL A 26 0.12 0.76 14.51
N ASP A 27 1.38 1.07 14.24
CA ASP A 27 2.16 2.08 14.98
C ASP A 27 1.55 3.49 14.86
N ALA A 28 0.86 3.77 13.74
CA ALA A 28 0.08 4.99 13.54
C ALA A 28 -1.29 4.98 14.23
N GLY A 29 -1.65 3.90 14.94
CA GLY A 29 -2.87 3.78 15.73
C GLY A 29 -4.07 3.20 14.98
N HIS A 30 -3.88 2.64 13.78
CA HIS A 30 -4.98 2.03 13.04
C HIS A 30 -5.28 0.60 13.54
N LYS A 31 -6.56 0.22 13.46
CA LYS A 31 -6.97 -1.19 13.61
C LYS A 31 -6.71 -1.91 12.29
N VAL A 32 -5.76 -2.83 12.26
CA VAL A 32 -5.32 -3.50 11.03
C VAL A 32 -5.69 -4.98 11.06
N VAL A 33 -6.32 -5.45 9.99
CA VAL A 33 -6.42 -6.87 9.65
C VAL A 33 -5.36 -7.15 8.60
N ALA A 34 -4.36 -7.98 8.93
CA ALA A 34 -3.30 -8.34 8.00
C ALA A 34 -3.49 -9.80 7.57
N THR A 35 -3.49 -10.06 6.26
CA THR A 35 -3.60 -11.42 5.72
C THR A 35 -2.61 -11.62 4.59
N ASP A 36 -2.22 -12.88 4.36
CA ASP A 36 -1.43 -13.27 3.19
C ASP A 36 -1.83 -14.68 2.74
N LEU A 37 -1.56 -15.00 1.48
CA LEU A 37 -1.72 -16.35 0.96
C LEU A 37 -0.64 -17.27 1.53
N VAL A 38 0.58 -16.76 1.73
CA VAL A 38 1.75 -17.51 2.17
C VAL A 38 2.04 -17.23 3.65
N GLU A 39 2.55 -18.25 4.35
CA GLU A 39 2.97 -18.10 5.74
C GLU A 39 4.35 -17.41 5.85
N TYR A 40 4.31 -16.12 6.21
CA TYR A 40 5.50 -15.30 6.43
C TYR A 40 5.80 -15.05 7.94
N GLY A 41 5.01 -15.64 8.84
CA GLY A 41 5.13 -15.40 10.28
C GLY A 41 4.50 -14.09 10.76
N PHE A 42 3.69 -13.43 9.92
CA PHE A 42 2.94 -12.23 10.27
C PHE A 42 1.52 -12.28 9.68
N GLY A 43 0.54 -11.74 10.42
CA GLY A 43 -0.87 -11.74 10.00
C GLY A 43 -1.50 -13.14 9.94
N ILE A 44 -2.66 -13.24 9.29
CA ILE A 44 -3.39 -14.50 9.08
C ILE A 44 -2.98 -15.06 7.72
N SER A 45 -2.32 -16.22 7.71
CA SER A 45 -1.88 -16.91 6.47
C SER A 45 -2.98 -17.76 5.83
N GLY A 46 -2.76 -18.23 4.60
CA GLY A 46 -3.67 -19.10 3.87
C GLY A 46 -4.90 -18.38 3.26
N ILE A 47 -4.90 -17.05 3.25
CA ILE A 47 -6.01 -16.25 2.74
C ILE A 47 -5.71 -15.78 1.31
N ASP A 48 -6.44 -16.33 0.34
CA ASP A 48 -6.41 -15.86 -1.05
C ASP A 48 -7.36 -14.67 -1.22
N PHE A 49 -6.81 -13.46 -1.16
CA PHE A 49 -7.57 -12.21 -1.29
C PHE A 49 -8.51 -12.17 -2.50
N LEU A 50 -8.11 -12.73 -3.64
CA LEU A 50 -8.92 -12.70 -4.86
C LEU A 50 -10.15 -13.60 -4.75
N LYS A 51 -10.10 -14.63 -3.90
CA LYS A 51 -11.20 -15.57 -3.62
C LYS A 51 -12.09 -15.14 -2.45
N GLU A 52 -11.67 -14.16 -1.65
CA GLU A 52 -12.47 -13.69 -0.52
C GLU A 52 -13.84 -13.18 -1.00
N LEU A 53 -14.92 -13.51 -0.28
CA LEU A 53 -16.27 -13.11 -0.67
C LEU A 53 -16.76 -11.85 0.04
N ARG A 54 -16.08 -11.43 1.10
CA ARG A 54 -16.47 -10.28 1.92
C ARG A 54 -15.24 -9.48 2.36
N PRO A 55 -15.39 -8.16 2.51
CA PRO A 55 -14.34 -7.31 3.09
C PRO A 55 -14.12 -7.65 4.57
N ARG A 56 -12.85 -7.60 5.01
CA ARG A 56 -12.47 -7.76 6.43
C ARG A 56 -12.28 -6.44 7.17
N ALA A 57 -12.23 -5.33 6.45
CA ALA A 57 -12.09 -3.98 6.99
C ALA A 57 -12.71 -2.95 6.05
N LYS A 58 -12.82 -1.71 6.53
CA LYS A 58 -13.36 -0.61 5.72
C LYS A 58 -12.39 -0.19 4.61
N HIS A 59 -11.14 0.09 4.96
CA HIS A 59 -10.13 0.52 3.98
C HIS A 59 -9.22 -0.64 3.59
N ILE A 60 -8.59 -0.54 2.42
CA ILE A 60 -7.57 -1.49 1.97
C ILE A 60 -6.28 -0.72 1.68
N VAL A 61 -5.18 -1.12 2.31
CA VAL A 61 -3.85 -0.52 2.10
C VAL A 61 -2.85 -1.65 1.91
N THR A 62 -2.19 -1.73 0.76
CA THR A 62 -1.31 -2.87 0.45
C THR A 62 -0.26 -2.56 -0.60
N ASN A 63 0.79 -3.37 -0.62
CA ASN A 63 1.67 -3.56 -1.78
C ASN A 63 1.30 -4.90 -2.43
N PRO A 64 0.46 -4.94 -3.48
CA PRO A 64 -0.02 -6.20 -4.04
C PRO A 64 1.11 -6.96 -4.75
N PRO A 65 0.97 -8.29 -4.93
CA PRO A 65 1.92 -9.06 -5.73
C PRO A 65 1.94 -8.58 -7.19
N TYR A 66 3.14 -8.54 -7.77
CA TYR A 66 3.37 -8.13 -9.15
C TYR A 66 3.48 -9.34 -10.10
N GLY A 67 3.38 -9.08 -11.40
CA GLY A 67 3.44 -10.11 -12.44
C GLY A 67 2.07 -10.70 -12.78
N SER A 68 1.95 -11.28 -13.97
CA SER A 68 0.77 -12.03 -14.43
C SER A 68 -0.60 -11.35 -14.24
N GLY A 69 -0.64 -10.01 -14.21
CA GLY A 69 -1.88 -9.26 -13.99
C GLY A 69 -2.40 -9.25 -12.55
N LEU A 70 -1.65 -9.78 -11.57
CA LEU A 70 -2.10 -9.90 -10.18
C LEU A 70 -2.43 -8.54 -9.55
N ALA A 71 -1.56 -7.54 -9.71
CA ALA A 71 -1.83 -6.18 -9.21
C ALA A 71 -3.14 -5.58 -9.78
N ASP A 72 -3.47 -5.88 -11.04
CA ASP A 72 -4.71 -5.40 -11.66
C ASP A 72 -5.94 -6.10 -11.05
N ALA A 73 -5.85 -7.41 -10.83
CA ALA A 73 -6.90 -8.19 -10.16
C ALA A 73 -7.10 -7.75 -8.70
N PHE A 74 -6.00 -7.47 -7.98
CA PHE A 74 -6.05 -6.94 -6.62
C PHE A 74 -6.76 -5.58 -6.60
N ALA A 75 -6.40 -4.67 -7.52
CA ALA A 75 -7.03 -3.36 -7.59
C ALA A 75 -8.54 -3.48 -7.88
N GLU A 76 -8.94 -4.34 -8.83
CA GLU A 76 -10.35 -4.59 -9.14
C GLU A 76 -11.12 -5.10 -7.92
N LYS A 77 -10.58 -6.11 -7.23
CA LYS A 77 -11.19 -6.71 -6.04
C LYS A 77 -11.31 -5.69 -4.89
N ALA A 78 -10.23 -4.95 -4.63
CA ALA A 78 -10.20 -3.96 -3.56
C ALA A 78 -11.19 -2.81 -3.80
N LEU A 79 -11.33 -2.35 -5.04
CA LEU A 79 -12.31 -1.33 -5.39
C LEU A 79 -13.76 -1.83 -5.21
N GLY A 80 -14.04 -3.09 -5.52
CA GLY A 80 -15.35 -3.71 -5.23
C GLY A 80 -15.66 -3.69 -3.73
N PHE A 81 -14.74 -4.19 -2.90
CA PHE A 81 -14.90 -4.16 -1.45
C PHE A 81 -14.97 -2.74 -0.85
N ALA A 82 -14.22 -1.80 -1.39
CA ALA A 82 -14.30 -0.40 -0.97
C ALA A 82 -15.65 0.24 -1.32
N ALA A 83 -16.25 -0.13 -2.45
CA ALA A 83 -17.58 0.32 -2.83
C ALA A 83 -18.67 -0.21 -1.86
N GLU A 84 -18.53 -1.45 -1.38
CA GLU A 84 -19.44 -2.05 -0.37
C GLU A 84 -19.32 -1.37 1.00
N THR A 85 -18.09 -1.03 1.40
CA THR A 85 -17.79 -0.52 2.74
C THR A 85 -17.78 1.01 2.86
N GLY A 86 -17.86 1.72 1.72
CA GLY A 86 -17.62 3.15 1.67
C GLY A 86 -16.17 3.53 2.03
N GLY A 87 -15.23 2.62 1.77
CA GLY A 87 -13.83 2.74 2.14
C GLY A 87 -12.93 3.36 1.07
N SER A 88 -11.66 3.46 1.42
CA SER A 88 -10.59 3.93 0.53
C SER A 88 -9.64 2.78 0.21
N VAL A 89 -9.04 2.80 -0.98
CA VAL A 89 -8.00 1.86 -1.39
C VAL A 89 -6.72 2.64 -1.61
N ALA A 90 -5.62 2.22 -0.98
CA ALA A 90 -4.28 2.71 -1.29
C ALA A 90 -3.38 1.54 -1.69
N MET A 91 -2.86 1.56 -2.91
CA MET A 91 -1.95 0.52 -3.39
C MET A 91 -0.61 1.12 -3.78
N LEU A 92 0.47 0.51 -3.28
CA LEU A 92 1.81 0.78 -3.77
C LEU A 92 1.98 0.02 -5.08
N LEU A 93 2.18 0.72 -6.19
CA LEU A 93 2.27 0.13 -7.52
C LEU A 93 3.54 0.60 -8.22
N ASN A 94 3.99 -0.15 -9.22
CA ASN A 94 5.07 0.34 -10.09
C ASN A 94 4.54 1.47 -10.98
N MET A 95 5.23 2.61 -10.99
CA MET A 95 4.90 3.81 -11.75
C MET A 95 4.78 3.54 -13.26
N ALA A 96 5.57 2.61 -13.81
CA ALA A 96 5.47 2.21 -15.21
C ALA A 96 4.09 1.62 -15.58
N SER A 97 3.31 1.16 -14.58
CA SER A 97 1.95 0.68 -14.79
C SER A 97 0.97 1.76 -15.26
N LEU A 98 1.22 3.03 -14.93
CA LEU A 98 0.36 4.16 -15.28
C LEU A 98 0.41 4.45 -16.78
N SER A 99 1.55 4.16 -17.42
CA SER A 99 1.80 4.36 -18.85
C SER A 99 1.80 3.05 -19.64
N HIS A 100 1.23 1.97 -19.09
CA HIS A 100 1.20 0.69 -19.78
C HIS A 100 0.06 0.64 -20.82
N ARG A 101 0.38 0.33 -22.09
CA ARG A 101 -0.55 0.37 -23.24
C ARG A 101 -1.88 -0.36 -23.00
N ARG A 102 -1.85 -1.50 -22.29
CA ARG A 102 -3.05 -2.31 -22.00
C ARG A 102 -3.86 -1.81 -20.80
N ARG A 103 -3.30 -0.92 -19.97
CA ARG A 103 -3.91 -0.44 -18.72
C ARG A 103 -4.49 0.97 -18.83
N THR A 104 -4.14 1.72 -19.87
CA THR A 104 -4.59 3.11 -20.05
C THR A 104 -6.12 3.25 -19.99
N ALA A 105 -6.86 2.35 -20.62
CA ALA A 105 -8.32 2.38 -20.58
C ALA A 105 -8.87 2.17 -19.16
N TRP A 106 -8.29 1.23 -18.40
CA TRP A 106 -8.70 0.96 -17.02
C TRP A 106 -8.40 2.15 -16.10
N TRP A 107 -7.21 2.75 -16.20
CA TRP A 107 -6.86 3.95 -15.42
C TRP A 107 -7.79 5.14 -15.70
N LYS A 108 -8.20 5.33 -16.95
CA LYS A 108 -9.16 6.38 -17.32
C LYS A 108 -10.57 6.09 -16.81
N ALA A 109 -10.98 4.83 -16.78
CA ALA A 109 -12.29 4.42 -16.29
C ALA A 109 -12.39 4.47 -14.75
N LYS A 110 -11.27 4.20 -14.06
CA LYS A 110 -11.20 4.12 -12.59
C LYS A 110 -10.04 4.99 -12.07
N PRO A 111 -10.07 6.31 -12.28
CA PRO A 111 -8.97 7.17 -11.86
C PRO A 111 -8.86 7.17 -10.33
N PRO A 112 -7.68 6.96 -9.76
CA PRO A 112 -7.46 7.23 -8.33
C PRO A 112 -7.67 8.71 -8.07
N ALA A 113 -8.12 9.05 -6.86
CA ALA A 113 -8.20 10.44 -6.43
C ALA A 113 -6.81 11.08 -6.41
N ARG A 114 -5.81 10.34 -5.94
CA ARG A 114 -4.46 10.84 -5.71
C ARG A 114 -3.41 9.82 -6.10
N LEU A 115 -2.33 10.34 -6.67
CA LEU A 115 -1.13 9.62 -7.07
C LEU A 115 0.06 10.25 -6.35
N TYR A 116 0.76 9.48 -5.53
CA TYR A 116 1.94 9.96 -4.80
C TYR A 116 3.21 9.25 -5.25
N ALA A 117 4.00 9.93 -6.08
CA ALA A 117 5.32 9.43 -6.44
C ALA A 117 6.21 9.42 -5.18
N ILE A 118 6.92 8.33 -4.95
CA ILE A 118 7.77 8.17 -3.78
C ILE A 118 9.21 7.89 -4.20
N ASP A 119 10.14 8.63 -3.59
CA ASP A 119 11.57 8.39 -3.75
C ASP A 119 12.09 7.29 -2.80
N ASP A 120 13.32 6.84 -3.09
CA ASP A 120 14.16 6.05 -2.20
C ASP A 120 13.45 4.90 -1.46
N ILE A 121 12.73 4.09 -2.25
CA ILE A 121 12.07 2.87 -1.83
C ILE A 121 12.47 1.71 -2.75
N VAL A 122 12.94 0.63 -2.14
CA VAL A 122 13.20 -0.65 -2.81
C VAL A 122 12.37 -1.70 -2.11
N CYS A 123 11.40 -2.28 -2.82
CA CYS A 123 10.56 -3.36 -2.29
C CYS A 123 11.28 -4.69 -2.50
N TRP A 124 12.24 -4.98 -1.63
CA TRP A 124 12.96 -6.25 -1.60
C TRP A 124 13.28 -6.64 -0.14
N PRO A 125 12.91 -7.85 0.31
CA PRO A 125 13.16 -8.29 1.69
C PRO A 125 14.65 -8.64 1.86
N SER A 126 15.47 -7.60 1.98
CA SER A 126 16.94 -7.71 1.97
C SER A 126 17.48 -8.49 3.16
N HIS A 127 16.76 -8.46 4.29
CA HIS A 127 17.11 -9.23 5.48
C HIS A 127 16.96 -10.74 5.25
N ARG A 128 16.16 -11.17 4.27
CA ARG A 128 15.92 -12.58 3.97
C ARG A 128 16.78 -13.09 2.82
N TYR A 129 16.97 -12.28 1.79
CA TYR A 129 17.65 -12.71 0.55
C TYR A 129 18.94 -11.95 0.24
N GLY A 130 19.41 -11.09 1.15
CA GLY A 130 20.58 -10.24 0.91
C GLY A 130 20.25 -9.05 0.00
N PRO A 131 21.26 -8.38 -0.59
CA PRO A 131 21.04 -7.16 -1.37
C PRO A 131 20.09 -7.38 -2.55
N ALA A 132 19.28 -6.36 -2.84
CA ALA A 132 18.33 -6.42 -3.94
C ALA A 132 19.05 -6.58 -5.29
N PRO A 133 18.59 -7.52 -6.15
CA PRO A 133 19.04 -7.57 -7.54
C PRO A 133 18.78 -6.24 -8.26
N GLU A 134 19.63 -5.89 -9.21
CA GLU A 134 19.58 -4.61 -9.94
C GLU A 134 18.21 -4.34 -10.60
N TYR A 135 17.49 -5.38 -10.99
CA TYR A 135 16.14 -5.27 -11.52
C TYR A 135 15.17 -4.58 -10.53
N PHE A 136 15.21 -4.95 -9.25
CA PHE A 136 14.32 -4.39 -8.22
C PHE A 136 14.70 -2.95 -7.86
N THR A 137 15.97 -2.59 -7.95
CA THR A 137 16.44 -1.21 -7.67
C THR A 137 16.06 -0.22 -8.76
N LYS A 138 15.73 -0.70 -9.97
CA LYS A 138 15.23 0.11 -11.10
C LYS A 138 13.72 0.39 -11.01
N HIS A 139 12.98 -0.32 -10.16
CA HIS A 139 11.57 -0.02 -9.96
C HIS A 139 11.36 1.37 -9.35
N ARG A 140 10.32 2.05 -9.82
CA ARG A 140 9.85 3.33 -9.26
C ARG A 140 8.43 3.13 -8.84
N TYR A 141 8.12 3.46 -7.60
CA TYR A 141 6.83 3.16 -7.00
C TYR A 141 5.98 4.41 -6.85
N ILE A 142 4.68 4.21 -6.83
CA ILE A 142 3.68 5.22 -6.59
C ILE A 142 2.62 4.67 -5.66
N TRP A 143 2.14 5.48 -4.71
CA TRP A 143 0.89 5.18 -4.04
C TRP A 143 -0.27 5.68 -4.91
N ALA A 144 -1.11 4.76 -5.40
CA ALA A 144 -2.38 5.10 -6.03
C ALA A 144 -3.50 4.98 -4.99
N VAL A 145 -4.22 6.08 -4.76
CA VAL A 145 -5.24 6.21 -3.71
C VAL A 145 -6.59 6.51 -4.32
N TRP A 146 -7.54 5.60 -4.15
CA TRP A 146 -8.95 5.78 -4.46
C TRP A 146 -9.72 6.10 -3.17
N THR A 147 -10.55 7.13 -3.22
CA THR A 147 -11.46 7.49 -2.13
C THR A 147 -12.91 7.44 -2.58
N PRO A 148 -13.86 7.28 -1.65
CA PRO A 148 -15.28 7.32 -1.97
C PRO A 148 -15.64 8.59 -2.75
N ASN A 149 -16.53 8.44 -3.73
CA ASN A 149 -17.15 9.55 -4.47
C ASN A 149 -16.20 10.49 -5.22
N HIS A 150 -14.91 10.14 -5.39
CA HIS A 150 -14.01 10.96 -6.20
C HIS A 150 -14.52 11.05 -7.65
N ARG A 151 -14.52 12.26 -8.20
CA ARG A 151 -14.83 12.55 -9.59
C ARG A 151 -13.77 13.48 -10.16
N GLY A 152 -13.41 13.27 -11.41
CA GLY A 152 -12.43 14.08 -12.13
C GLY A 152 -11.06 13.41 -12.24
N PRO A 153 -10.03 14.20 -12.61
CA PRO A 153 -8.68 13.69 -12.78
C PRO A 153 -7.99 13.45 -11.43
N SER A 154 -7.01 12.54 -11.44
CA SER A 154 -6.13 12.31 -10.30
C SER A 154 -5.26 13.54 -10.01
N ALA A 155 -5.17 13.94 -8.74
CA ALA A 155 -4.11 14.83 -8.29
C ALA A 155 -2.79 14.06 -8.18
N PHE A 156 -1.66 14.71 -8.44
CA PHE A 156 -0.32 14.11 -8.41
C PHE A 156 0.61 14.91 -7.49
N TRP A 157 1.32 14.23 -6.60
CA TRP A 157 2.28 14.87 -5.68
C TRP A 157 3.47 13.96 -5.35
N TRP A 158 4.49 14.51 -4.70
CA TRP A 158 5.70 13.80 -4.30
C TRP A 158 5.75 13.53 -2.81
N LEU A 159 6.28 12.37 -2.43
CA LEU A 159 6.61 11.99 -1.06
C LEU A 159 8.08 11.59 -1.00
N SER A 160 8.76 11.98 0.07
CA SER A 160 10.14 11.55 0.30
C SER A 160 10.25 10.49 1.39
N GLY A 161 10.88 9.36 1.05
CA GLY A 161 11.27 8.33 2.01
C GLY A 161 12.34 8.83 2.97
N ALA A 162 13.24 9.69 2.51
CA ALA A 162 14.29 10.28 3.33
C ALA A 162 13.72 11.19 4.43
N GLU A 163 12.79 12.08 4.06
CA GLU A 163 12.10 12.96 5.02
C GLU A 163 11.32 12.15 6.07
N PHE A 164 10.64 11.09 5.64
CA PHE A 164 9.91 10.20 6.55
C PHE A 164 10.83 9.54 7.59
N ARG A 165 11.97 8.98 7.16
CA ARG A 165 12.92 8.31 8.07
C ARG A 165 13.61 9.29 9.03
N ALA A 166 13.91 10.52 8.58
CA ALA A 166 14.45 11.56 9.44
C ALA A 166 13.47 11.96 10.54
N ALA A 167 12.18 12.10 10.21
CA ALA A 167 11.13 12.41 11.17
C ALA A 167 10.96 11.31 12.23
N GLN A 168 10.98 10.03 11.82
CA GLN A 168 10.90 8.88 12.74
C GLN A 168 12.07 8.85 13.75
N SER A 169 13.29 9.11 13.27
CA SER A 169 14.49 9.15 14.10
C SER A 169 14.40 10.25 15.18
N SER A 170 13.88 11.41 14.80
CA SER A 170 13.66 12.53 15.72
C SER A 170 12.60 12.21 16.79
N HIS A 171 11.51 11.54 16.38
CA HIS A 171 10.44 11.14 17.30
C HIS A 171 10.91 10.10 18.32
N ASN A 172 11.69 9.10 17.89
CA ASN A 172 12.25 8.07 18.77
C ASN A 172 13.25 8.64 19.79
N ASN A 173 14.08 9.60 19.39
CA ASN A 173 15.01 10.27 20.30
C ASN A 173 14.29 11.07 21.39
N ASN A 174 13.20 11.76 21.04
CA ASN A 174 12.39 12.48 22.02
C ASN A 174 11.65 11.55 23.00
N LYS A 175 11.19 10.37 22.52
CA LYS A 175 10.54 9.38 23.38
C LYS A 175 11.52 8.77 24.39
N LYS A 176 12.76 8.47 23.98
CA LYS A 176 13.82 7.99 24.88
C LYS A 176 14.22 9.01 25.95
N ARG A 177 14.35 10.29 25.57
CA ARG A 177 14.70 11.38 26.50
C ARG A 177 13.66 11.69 27.57
N ARG A 178 12.39 11.32 27.36
CA ARG A 178 11.30 11.48 28.34
C ARG A 178 11.21 10.36 29.37
N ILE A 179 11.95 9.27 29.17
CA ILE A 179 11.91 8.05 30.02
C ILE A 179 13.15 7.98 30.93
N THR A 180 14.15 8.83 30.71
CA THR A 180 15.26 9.15 31.62
C THR A 180 14.96 10.42 32.38
#